data_AF-A0A916A1I1-F1
#
_entry.id   AF-A0A916A1I1-F1
#
_cell.length_a   1.000
_cell.length_b   1.000
_cell.length_c   1.000
_cell.angle_alpha   90.00
_cell.angle_beta   90.00
_cell.angle_gamma   90.00
#
_symmetry.space_group_name_H-M   'P 1'
#
loop_
_entity.id
_entity.type
_entity.pdbx_description
1 polymer ?
#
loop_
_entity_poly.entity_id
_entity_poly.type
_entity_poly.pdbx_seq_one_letter_code
_entity_poly.pdbx_strand_id
1 'polypeptide(L)'
;MNRVPKENKLDEKEKMISEIMMQLKDKYICNHYNHKHCFVKDGHHLFLSNVSFSMWAQDIFKNNTDFKTPPNYAIFSMLHSVKPTSYNSN
;
A
#
# COMPACT_ATOMS: atom_id res chain seq x y z
N MET A 1 42.26 12.88 5.86
CA MET A 1 41.19 13.12 4.86
C MET A 1 39.87 12.71 5.50
N ASN A 2 39.06 13.69 5.93
CA ASN A 2 37.74 13.42 6.51
C ASN A 2 36.75 13.15 5.39
N ARG A 3 36.42 11.86 5.19
CA ARG A 3 35.35 11.45 4.28
C ARG A 3 34.02 11.72 4.98
N VAL A 4 33.48 12.92 4.79
CA VAL A 4 32.14 13.27 5.25
C VAL A 4 31.15 12.26 4.66
N PRO A 5 30.41 11.49 5.47
CA PRO A 5 29.39 10.61 4.95
C PRO A 5 28.32 11.43 4.22
N LYS A 6 27.91 11.01 3.02
CA LYS A 6 26.76 11.58 2.30
C LYS A 6 25.46 11.09 2.96
N GLU A 7 25.26 11.39 4.24
CA GLU A 7 24.09 10.93 5.02
C GLU A 7 22.83 11.77 4.74
N ASN A 8 22.96 13.05 4.35
CA ASN A 8 21.81 13.96 4.42
C ASN A 8 20.68 13.76 3.38
N LYS A 9 20.90 13.15 2.21
CA LYS A 9 19.86 13.11 1.15
C LYS A 9 19.13 11.77 1.04
N LEU A 10 19.80 10.68 1.39
CA LEU A 10 19.20 9.35 1.35
C LEU A 10 18.29 9.15 2.57
N ASP A 11 18.71 9.64 3.73
CA ASP A 11 17.94 9.58 4.98
C ASP A 11 16.62 10.36 4.88
N GLU A 12 16.63 11.57 4.31
CA GLU A 12 15.41 12.36 4.11
C GLU A 12 14.38 11.65 3.22
N LYS A 13 14.83 10.99 2.15
CA LYS A 13 13.95 10.22 1.26
C LYS A 13 13.35 9.02 1.98
N GLU A 14 14.16 8.27 2.71
CA GLU A 14 13.70 7.10 3.47
C GLU A 14 12.72 7.50 4.57
N LYS A 15 12.96 8.64 5.23
CA LYS A 15 12.04 9.23 6.20
C LYS A 15 10.70 9.59 5.57
N MET A 16 10.69 10.30 4.44
CA MET A 16 9.43 10.66 3.75
C MET A 16 8.66 9.42 3.29
N ILE A 17 9.32 8.42 2.72
CA ILE A 17 8.67 7.16 2.32
C ILE A 17 8.08 6.44 3.54
N SER A 18 8.78 6.43 4.66
CA SER A 18 8.31 5.83 5.91
C SER A 18 7.09 6.56 6.48
N GLU A 19 7.08 7.90 6.44
CA GLU A 19 5.94 8.71 6.86
C GLU A 19 4.70 8.45 5.99
N ILE A 20 4.88 8.36 4.67
CA ILE A 20 3.79 7.99 3.73
C ILE A 20 3.28 6.58 4.05
N MET A 21 4.18 5.63 4.29
CA MET A 21 3.84 4.25 4.61
C MET A 21 3.02 4.14 5.91
N MET A 22 3.38 4.90 6.94
CA MET A 22 2.62 4.96 8.20
C MET A 22 1.20 5.51 7.98
N GLN A 23 1.06 6.58 7.21
CA GLN A 23 -0.25 7.16 6.87
C GLN A 23 -1.13 6.18 6.09
N LEU A 24 -0.54 5.43 5.14
CA LEU A 24 -1.26 4.38 4.42
C LEU A 24 -1.75 3.27 5.36
N LYS A 25 -0.90 2.81 6.28
CA LYS A 25 -1.29 1.76 7.24
C LYS A 25 -2.45 2.21 8.11
N ASP A 26 -2.37 3.41 8.68
CA ASP A 26 -3.44 3.97 9.52
C ASP A 26 -4.76 4.11 8.75
N LYS A 27 -4.70 4.60 7.51
CA LYS A 27 -5.87 4.77 6.65
C LYS A 27 -6.58 3.47 6.30
N TYR A 28 -5.83 2.38 6.12
CA TYR A 28 -6.33 1.11 5.60
C TYR A 28 -6.47 0.02 6.67
N ILE A 29 -6.57 0.40 7.94
CA ILE A 29 -6.98 -0.52 9.01
C ILE A 29 -8.38 -1.05 8.70
N CYS A 30 -8.53 -2.37 8.67
CA CYS A 30 -9.78 -3.06 8.41
C CYS A 30 -10.36 -3.60 9.71
N ASN A 31 -11.55 -3.09 10.07
CA ASN A 31 -12.28 -3.54 11.26
C ASN A 31 -12.91 -4.93 11.09
N HIS A 32 -13.08 -5.42 9.86
CA HIS A 32 -13.73 -6.70 9.59
C HIS A 32 -12.84 -7.92 9.84
N TYR A 33 -11.52 -7.78 9.68
CA TYR A 33 -10.56 -8.89 9.78
C TYR A 33 -9.55 -8.69 10.91
N ASN A 34 -10.03 -8.40 12.13
CA ASN A 34 -9.17 -8.32 13.32
C ASN A 34 -8.00 -7.32 13.16
N HIS A 35 -8.30 -6.09 12.73
CA HIS A 35 -7.32 -5.00 12.55
C HIS A 35 -6.23 -5.30 11.50
N LYS A 36 -6.46 -6.26 10.58
CA LYS A 36 -5.62 -6.40 9.39
C LYS A 36 -5.75 -5.18 8.48
N HIS A 37 -4.84 -5.03 7.54
CA HIS A 37 -4.88 -3.92 6.58
C HIS A 37 -5.53 -4.34 5.28
N CYS A 38 -6.53 -3.59 4.80
CA CYS A 38 -7.22 -3.88 3.54
C CYS A 38 -7.53 -2.61 2.75
N PHE A 39 -7.37 -2.66 1.43
CA PHE A 39 -7.99 -1.72 0.51
C PHE A 39 -9.39 -2.24 0.14
N VAL A 40 -10.42 -1.41 0.29
CA VAL A 40 -11.81 -1.80 -0.02
C VAL A 40 -12.23 -1.12 -1.31
N LYS A 41 -12.69 -1.92 -2.28
CA LYS A 41 -13.25 -1.43 -3.55
C LYS A 41 -14.49 -2.25 -3.89
N ASP A 42 -15.61 -1.58 -4.14
CA ASP A 42 -16.88 -2.23 -4.48
C ASP A 42 -17.32 -3.32 -3.47
N GLY A 43 -17.00 -3.12 -2.18
CA GLY A 43 -17.26 -4.09 -1.10
C GLY A 43 -16.24 -5.24 -0.99
N HIS A 44 -15.26 -5.30 -1.88
CA HIS A 44 -14.24 -6.33 -1.90
C HIS A 44 -13.01 -5.89 -1.12
N HIS A 45 -12.59 -6.71 -0.15
CA HIS A 45 -11.40 -6.46 0.65
C HIS A 45 -10.16 -7.06 -0.01
N LEU A 46 -9.22 -6.20 -0.39
CA LEU A 46 -7.89 -6.59 -0.83
C LEU A 46 -6.91 -6.45 0.34
N PHE A 47 -6.35 -7.56 0.81
CA PHE A 47 -5.36 -7.53 1.89
C PHE A 47 -4.07 -6.81 1.45
N LEU A 48 -3.62 -5.88 2.29
CA LEU A 48 -2.40 -5.13 2.08
C LEU A 48 -1.27 -5.68 2.96
N SER A 49 -0.19 -6.10 2.32
CA SER A 49 1.05 -6.50 3.01
C SER A 49 1.98 -5.30 3.18
N ASN A 50 3.05 -5.47 3.98
CA ASN A 50 4.11 -4.46 4.07
C ASN A 50 4.74 -4.14 2.70
N VAL A 51 4.85 -5.12 1.81
CA VAL A 51 5.37 -4.92 0.44
C VAL A 51 4.42 -4.04 -0.36
N SER A 52 3.11 -4.30 -0.29
CA SER A 52 2.07 -3.51 -0.94
C SER A 52 2.15 -2.04 -0.51
N PHE A 53 2.30 -1.80 0.80
CA PHE A 53 2.45 -0.46 1.34
C PHE A 53 3.75 0.23 0.93
N SER A 54 4.86 -0.50 0.90
CA SER A 54 6.15 0.05 0.49
C SER A 54 6.12 0.49 -0.98
N MET A 55 5.58 -0.34 -1.87
CA MET A 55 5.40 0.00 -3.29
C MET A 55 4.51 1.24 -3.46
N TRP A 56 3.38 1.27 -2.76
CA TRP A 56 2.47 2.41 -2.82
C TRP A 56 3.12 3.70 -2.30
N ALA A 57 3.81 3.63 -1.16
CA ALA A 57 4.50 4.79 -0.60
C ALA A 57 5.58 5.34 -1.55
N GLN A 58 6.31 4.47 -2.25
CA GLN A 58 7.27 4.87 -3.26
C GLN A 58 6.63 5.59 -4.46
N ASP A 59 5.46 5.13 -4.92
CA ASP A 59 4.76 5.80 -6.02
C ASP A 59 4.13 7.12 -5.62
N ILE A 60 3.63 7.24 -4.39
CA ILE A 60 3.18 8.54 -3.85
C ILE A 60 4.37 9.50 -3.77
N PHE A 61 5.52 9.05 -3.26
CA PHE A 61 6.73 9.87 -3.22
C PHE A 61 7.20 10.33 -4.61
N LYS A 62 6.95 9.54 -5.65
CA LYS A 62 7.24 9.89 -7.06
C LYS A 62 6.12 10.70 -7.73
N ASN A 63 5.05 11.04 -7.01
CA ASN A 63 3.84 11.67 -7.54
C ASN A 63 3.14 10.88 -8.66
N ASN A 64 3.32 9.55 -8.69
CA ASN A 64 2.62 8.68 -9.65
C ASN A 64 1.19 8.34 -9.22
N THR A 65 0.93 8.38 -7.91
CA THR A 65 -0.38 8.08 -7.33
C THR A 65 -0.60 8.86 -6.03
N ASP A 66 -1.77 8.69 -5.41
CA ASP A 66 -2.15 9.29 -4.14
C ASP A 66 -2.54 8.24 -3.09
N PHE A 67 -2.95 8.68 -1.90
CA PHE A 67 -3.37 7.79 -0.80
C PHE A 67 -4.72 7.08 -1.02
N LYS A 68 -5.46 7.40 -2.08
CA LYS A 68 -6.81 6.87 -2.37
C LYS A 68 -6.77 5.86 -3.53
N THR A 69 -5.85 6.06 -4.46
CA THR A 69 -5.70 5.26 -5.67
C THR A 69 -4.50 4.32 -5.49
N PRO A 70 -4.71 3.00 -5.43
CA PRO A 70 -3.58 2.07 -5.43
C PRO A 70 -2.85 2.15 -6.78
N PRO A 71 -1.52 2.00 -6.80
CA PRO A 71 -0.75 2.00 -8.03
C PRO A 71 -1.10 0.79 -8.91
N ASN A 72 -0.87 0.92 -10.22
CA ASN A 72 -1.21 -0.10 -11.20
C ASN A 72 -0.19 -1.25 -11.23
N TYR A 73 -0.09 -1.99 -10.14
CA TYR A 73 0.70 -3.21 -10.04
C TYR A 73 -0.19 -4.45 -9.96
N ALA A 74 0.32 -5.59 -10.43
CA ALA A 74 -0.39 -6.88 -10.42
C ALA A 74 -0.95 -7.26 -9.03
N ILE A 75 -0.28 -6.85 -7.96
CA ILE A 75 -0.72 -7.07 -6.57
C ILE A 75 -2.03 -6.33 -6.24
N PHE A 76 -2.31 -5.22 -6.92
CA PHE A 76 -3.55 -4.46 -6.84
C PHE A 76 -4.53 -4.86 -7.97
N SER A 77 -4.05 -5.54 -9.02
CA SER A 77 -4.87 -6.03 -10.13
C SER A 77 -5.81 -7.19 -9.76
N MET A 78 -5.65 -7.83 -8.59
CA MET A 78 -6.67 -8.77 -8.07
C MET A 78 -8.06 -8.12 -7.88
N LEU A 79 -8.14 -6.77 -7.89
CA LEU A 79 -9.39 -6.02 -7.94
C LEU A 79 -10.21 -6.26 -9.23
N HIS A 80 -9.60 -6.82 -10.29
CA HIS A 80 -10.28 -7.11 -11.56
C HIS A 80 -10.64 -8.58 -11.75
N SER A 81 -10.23 -9.47 -10.84
CA SER A 81 -10.46 -10.93 -10.95
C SER A 81 -11.25 -11.45 -9.77
N VAL A 82 -12.54 -11.12 -9.74
CA VAL A 82 -13.52 -11.89 -8.98
C VAL A 82 -14.48 -12.52 -9.97
N LYS A 83 -14.27 -13.82 -10.24
CA LYS A 83 -15.39 -14.66 -10.67
C LYS A 83 -16.42 -14.63 -9.55
N PRO A 84 -17.72 -14.41 -9.85
CA PRO A 84 -18.75 -14.58 -8.85
C PRO A 84 -18.67 -16.02 -8.33
N THR A 85 -18.40 -16.19 -7.03
CA THR A 85 -18.63 -17.46 -6.36
C THR A 85 -20.14 -17.73 -6.42
N SER A 86 -20.56 -18.54 -7.40
CA SER A 86 -21.85 -19.20 -7.33
C SER A 86 -21.81 -20.12 -6.12
N TYR A 87 -22.44 -19.70 -5.04
CA TYR A 87 -22.81 -20.59 -3.95
C TYR A 87 -23.80 -21.59 -4.54
N ASN A 88 -23.32 -22.79 -4.88
CA ASN A 88 -24.21 -23.90 -5.18
C ASN A 88 -24.43 -24.62 -3.85
N SER A 89 -25.50 -24.24 -3.15
CA SER A 89 -26.05 -25.05 -2.06
C SER A 89 -26.86 -26.17 -2.69
N ASN A 90 -26.37 -27.40 -2.59
CA ASN A 90 -27.16 -28.62 -2.68
C ASN A 90 -26.71 -29.56 -1.58
#